data_AF-A0A6J6H7U1-F1
#
_entry.id   AF-A0A6J6H7U1-F1
#
_cell.length_a   1.000
_cell.length_b   1.000
_cell.length_c   1.000
_cell.angle_alpha   90.00
_cell.angle_beta   90.00
_cell.angle_gamma   90.00
#
_symmetry.space_group_name_H-M   'P 1'
#
loop_
_entity.id
_entity.type
_entity.pdbx_description
1 polymer ?
#
loop_
_entity_poly.entity_id
_entity_poly.type
_entity_poly.pdbx_seq_one_letter_code
_entity_poly.pdbx_strand_id
1 'polypeptide(L)'
;MRWRKKWERSWDEVRHCSDACRRRGIRPVDSDLETAIMGLLAGQPRGATICPSEAAKAVGGDDWESLSEPARAAARRLCAAGRVVITQGGRRVDPSTAKGPIRIGLS
;
A
#
# COMPACT_ATOMS: atom_id res chain seq x y z
N MET A 1 21.36 -9.79 2.18
CA MET A 1 21.87 -8.48 1.68
C MET A 1 21.16 -8.19 0.37
N ARG A 2 20.53 -7.05 0.10
CA ARG A 2 20.64 -5.71 0.68
C ARG A 2 19.34 -4.96 0.35
N TRP A 3 18.58 -4.67 1.40
CA TRP A 3 17.65 -3.54 1.44
C TRP A 3 18.41 -2.32 0.91
N ARG A 4 17.92 -1.71 -0.19
CA ARG A 4 18.60 -0.58 -0.83
C ARG A 4 18.10 0.72 -0.19
N LYS A 5 18.97 1.25 0.67
CA LYS A 5 19.05 2.56 1.33
C LYS A 5 18.97 3.79 0.38
N LYS A 6 18.29 3.70 -0.76
CA LYS A 6 18.24 4.76 -1.79
C LYS A 6 17.02 5.69 -1.65
N TRP A 7 16.04 5.34 -0.81
CA TRP A 7 14.76 6.06 -0.73
C TRP A 7 14.60 6.97 0.50
N GLU A 8 15.60 7.00 1.40
CA GLU A 8 15.60 7.88 2.58
C GLU A 8 15.63 9.38 2.24
N ARG A 9 15.96 9.75 0.99
CA ARG A 9 16.23 11.15 0.59
C ARG A 9 15.30 11.75 -0.46
N SER A 10 14.19 11.12 -0.82
CA SER A 10 13.30 11.70 -1.84
C SER A 10 11.83 11.58 -1.47
N TRP A 11 11.42 12.37 -0.47
CA TRP A 11 10.01 12.58 -0.15
C TRP A 11 9.22 13.18 -1.33
N ASP A 12 9.90 13.82 -2.30
CA ASP A 12 9.30 14.34 -3.53
C ASP A 12 9.14 13.27 -4.64
N GLU A 13 10.03 12.26 -4.74
CA GLU A 13 9.83 11.12 -5.66
C GLU A 13 8.85 10.06 -5.10
N VAL A 14 8.63 10.02 -3.79
CA VAL A 14 7.66 9.12 -3.12
C VAL A 14 6.19 9.56 -3.32
N ARG A 15 5.94 10.77 -3.84
CA ARG A 15 4.58 11.23 -4.21
C ARG A 15 3.92 10.35 -5.29
N HIS A 16 4.70 9.59 -6.06
CA HIS A 16 4.17 8.80 -7.16
C HIS A 16 4.74 7.37 -7.13
N CYS A 17 4.00 6.44 -6.53
CA CYS A 17 4.40 5.03 -6.47
C CYS A 17 4.32 4.28 -7.82
N SER A 18 3.90 4.95 -8.90
CA SER A 18 3.85 4.44 -10.27
C SER A 18 3.68 5.61 -11.27
N ASP A 19 3.94 5.37 -12.56
CA ASP A 19 3.67 6.34 -13.62
C ASP A 19 2.19 6.77 -13.67
N ALA A 20 1.28 5.87 -13.34
CA ALA A 20 -0.15 6.17 -13.24
C ALA A 20 -0.44 7.16 -12.10
N CYS A 21 0.16 6.96 -10.92
CA CYS A 21 0.05 7.93 -9.83
C CYS A 21 0.74 9.25 -10.17
N ARG A 22 1.80 9.24 -10.99
CA ARG A 22 2.46 10.45 -11.50
C ARG A 22 1.56 11.26 -12.41
N ARG A 23 0.87 10.60 -13.34
CA ARG A 23 -0.03 11.27 -14.29
C ARG A 23 -1.33 11.75 -13.62
N ARG A 24 -1.87 11.00 -12.66
CA ARG A 24 -3.15 11.31 -12.00
C ARG A 24 -3.03 12.26 -10.80
N GLY A 25 -1.87 12.29 -10.15
CA GLY A 25 -1.71 12.92 -8.84
C GLY A 25 -2.31 12.10 -7.68
N ILE A 26 -1.89 12.44 -6.45
CA ILE A 26 -2.50 11.91 -5.21
C ILE A 26 -3.83 12.63 -5.00
N ARG A 27 -4.91 11.87 -4.85
CA ARG A 27 -6.26 12.38 -4.54
C ARG A 27 -6.59 12.16 -3.06
N PRO A 28 -7.60 12.84 -2.49
CA PRO A 28 -8.03 12.61 -1.11
C PRO A 28 -8.28 11.12 -0.79
N VAL A 29 -8.94 10.40 -1.70
CA VAL A 29 -9.18 8.95 -1.56
C VAL A 29 -7.90 8.12 -1.40
N ASP A 30 -6.78 8.57 -1.97
CA ASP A 30 -5.49 7.88 -1.82
C ASP A 30 -4.97 8.00 -0.39
N SER A 31 -5.19 9.14 0.28
CA SER A 31 -4.87 9.36 1.69
C SER A 31 -5.83 8.62 2.62
N ASP A 32 -7.12 8.58 2.28
CA ASP A 32 -8.12 7.80 3.03
C ASP A 32 -7.77 6.31 3.03
N LEU A 33 -7.32 5.79 1.89
CA LEU A 33 -6.86 4.40 1.76
C LEU A 33 -5.61 4.11 2.60
N GLU A 34 -4.67 5.05 2.71
CA GLU A 34 -3.52 4.90 3.60
C GLU A 34 -3.93 4.84 5.07
N THR A 35 -4.85 5.74 5.46
CA THR A 35 -5.43 5.76 6.81
C THR A 35 -6.17 4.46 7.10
N ALA A 36 -6.98 3.98 6.15
CA ALA A 36 -7.72 2.73 6.27
C ALA A 36 -6.80 1.52 6.42
N ILE A 37 -5.75 1.39 5.60
CA ILE A 37 -4.76 0.31 5.72
C ILE A 37 -4.16 0.27 7.12
N MET A 38 -3.78 1.43 7.65
CA MET A 38 -3.10 1.54 8.92
C MET A 38 -4.05 1.32 10.10
N GLY A 39 -5.28 1.80 10.00
CA GLY A 39 -6.33 1.54 10.99
C GLY A 39 -6.70 0.05 11.05
N LEU A 40 -6.87 -0.60 9.90
CA LEU A 40 -7.16 -2.03 9.81
C LEU A 40 -6.03 -2.88 10.39
N LEU A 41 -4.76 -2.50 10.16
CA LEU A 41 -3.62 -3.19 10.75
C LEU A 41 -3.50 -2.95 12.26
N ALA A 42 -3.79 -1.74 12.73
CA ALA A 42 -3.72 -1.39 14.15
C ALA A 42 -4.78 -2.12 14.98
N GLY A 43 -5.94 -2.43 14.40
CA GLY A 43 -7.01 -3.18 15.05
C GLY A 43 -6.78 -4.69 15.15
N GLN A 44 -5.69 -5.22 14.61
CA GLN A 44 -5.45 -6.67 14.52
C GLN A 44 -4.31 -7.15 15.43
N PRO A 45 -4.30 -8.46 15.76
CA PRO A 45 -3.19 -9.08 16.49
C PRO A 45 -1.84 -8.86 15.81
N ARG A 46 -0.75 -8.89 16.60
CA ARG A 46 0.61 -8.77 16.07
C ARG A 46 0.87 -9.85 15.00
N GLY A 47 1.42 -9.42 13.86
CA GLY A 47 1.72 -10.31 12.74
C GLY A 47 0.55 -10.59 11.81
N ALA A 48 -0.65 -10.06 12.10
CA ALA A 48 -1.76 -10.12 11.17
C ALA A 48 -1.45 -9.34 9.89
N THR A 49 -2.14 -9.74 8.81
CA THR A 49 -2.03 -9.09 7.52
C THR A 49 -3.42 -8.80 6.97
N ILE A 50 -3.51 -7.87 6.02
CA ILE A 50 -4.72 -7.60 5.24
C ILE A 50 -4.43 -7.70 3.74
N CYS A 51 -5.45 -7.73 2.90
CA CYS A 51 -5.31 -7.49 1.47
C CYS A 51 -5.75 -6.06 1.09
N PRO A 52 -5.33 -5.55 -0.08
CA PRO A 52 -5.71 -4.20 -0.52
C PRO A 52 -7.22 -3.99 -0.64
N SER A 53 -7.98 -5.04 -1.01
CA SER A 53 -9.44 -4.93 -1.16
C SER A 53 -10.16 -4.73 0.17
N GLU A 54 -9.58 -5.12 1.31
CA GLU A 54 -10.16 -4.80 2.63
C GLU A 54 -10.15 -3.28 2.88
N ALA A 55 -9.04 -2.61 2.57
CA ALA A 55 -8.97 -1.15 2.64
C ALA A 55 -9.87 -0.48 1.59
N ALA A 56 -9.94 -1.04 0.37
CA ALA A 56 -10.82 -0.55 -0.67
C ALA A 56 -12.30 -0.62 -0.25
N LYS A 57 -12.72 -1.71 0.40
CA LYS A 57 -14.08 -1.88 0.94
C LYS A 57 -14.36 -0.91 2.09
N ALA A 58 -13.39 -0.70 2.98
CA ALA A 58 -13.53 0.23 4.09
C ALA A 58 -13.74 1.68 3.61
N VAL A 59 -13.13 2.07 2.49
CA VAL A 59 -13.24 3.44 1.95
C VAL A 59 -14.36 3.59 0.92
N GLY A 60 -14.54 2.60 0.05
CA GLY A 60 -15.42 2.67 -1.13
C GLY A 60 -16.79 2.03 -0.98
N GLY A 61 -17.04 1.27 0.10
CA GLY A 61 -18.32 0.56 0.27
C GLY A 61 -18.65 -0.31 -0.94
N ASP A 62 -19.77 -0.02 -1.61
CA ASP A 62 -20.23 -0.74 -2.81
C ASP A 62 -19.34 -0.48 -4.05
N ASP A 63 -18.63 0.66 -4.11
CA ASP A 63 -17.76 1.05 -5.23
C ASP A 63 -16.30 0.59 -5.06
N TRP A 64 -16.04 -0.33 -4.12
CA TRP A 64 -14.70 -0.75 -3.73
C TRP A 64 -13.85 -1.34 -4.88
N GLU A 65 -14.49 -1.92 -5.90
CA GLU A 65 -13.78 -2.50 -7.04
C GLU A 65 -12.92 -1.44 -7.75
N SER A 66 -13.48 -0.23 -7.92
CA SER A 66 -12.78 0.93 -8.50
C SER A 66 -11.59 1.41 -7.65
N LEU A 67 -11.61 1.10 -6.35
CA LEU A 67 -10.58 1.47 -5.37
C LEU A 67 -9.52 0.39 -5.16
N SER A 68 -9.62 -0.78 -5.79
CA SER A 68 -8.65 -1.87 -5.61
C SER A 68 -7.23 -1.49 -6.04
N GLU A 69 -7.06 -0.88 -7.21
CA GLU A 69 -5.75 -0.39 -7.67
C GLU A 69 -5.25 0.84 -6.89
N PRO A 70 -6.10 1.84 -6.57
CA PRO A 70 -5.77 2.87 -5.59
C PRO A 70 -5.29 2.32 -4.23
N ALA A 71 -5.92 1.27 -3.71
CA ALA A 71 -5.53 0.65 -2.44
C ALA A 71 -4.15 -0.02 -2.53
N ARG A 72 -3.86 -0.70 -3.67
CA ARG A 72 -2.52 -1.23 -3.96
C ARG A 72 -1.48 -0.11 -4.05
N ALA A 73 -1.85 1.04 -4.62
CA ALA A 73 -0.98 2.22 -4.67
C ALA A 73 -0.71 2.80 -3.26
N ALA A 74 -1.73 2.89 -2.41
CA ALA A 74 -1.57 3.29 -1.01
C ALA A 74 -0.64 2.34 -0.25
N ALA A 75 -0.82 1.03 -0.40
CA ALA A 75 0.06 0.03 0.19
C ALA A 75 1.52 0.20 -0.27
N ARG A 76 1.75 0.46 -1.56
CA ARG A 76 3.09 0.76 -2.09
C ARG A 76 3.73 1.98 -1.41
N ARG A 77 2.99 3.08 -1.26
CA ARG A 77 3.48 4.30 -0.61
C ARG A 77 3.83 4.06 0.85
N LEU A 78 2.98 3.36 1.59
CA LEU A 78 3.26 2.96 2.97
C LEU A 78 4.47 2.04 3.09
N CYS A 79 4.65 1.12 2.13
CA CYS A 79 5.80 0.21 2.09
C CYS A 79 7.10 0.98 1.80
N ALA A 80 7.05 1.93 0.86
CA ALA A 80 8.16 2.83 0.57
C ALA A 80 8.53 3.72 1.77
N ALA A 81 7.53 4.16 2.54
CA ALA A 81 7.71 4.90 3.79
C ALA A 81 8.17 4.02 4.97
N GLY A 82 8.37 2.71 4.78
CA GLY A 82 8.82 1.79 5.82
C GLY A 82 7.77 1.50 6.91
N ARG A 83 6.49 1.83 6.67
CA ARG A 83 5.41 1.63 7.64
C ARG A 83 4.81 0.23 7.59
N VAL A 84 4.79 -0.36 6.40
CA VAL A 84 4.22 -1.68 6.14
C VAL A 84 5.17 -2.52 5.31
N VAL A 85 4.92 -3.82 5.30
CA VAL A 85 5.60 -4.81 4.48
C VAL A 85 4.57 -5.48 3.60
N ILE A 86 4.92 -5.65 2.33
CA ILE A 86 4.08 -6.36 1.36
C ILE A 86 4.67 -7.74 1.10
N THR A 87 3.82 -8.76 1.21
CA THR A 87 4.19 -10.15 0.97
C THR A 87 3.27 -10.80 -0.06
N GLN A 88 3.81 -11.81 -0.75
CA GLN A 88 3.07 -12.67 -1.67
C GLN A 88 3.56 -14.10 -1.47
N GLY A 89 2.64 -15.04 -1.24
CA GLY A 89 3.01 -16.41 -0.86
C GLY A 89 3.91 -16.47 0.38
N GLY A 90 3.70 -15.57 1.34
CA GLY A 90 4.51 -15.47 2.58
C GLY A 90 5.89 -14.82 2.43
N ARG A 91 6.30 -14.43 1.22
CA ARG A 91 7.61 -13.83 0.96
C ARG A 91 7.49 -12.33 0.73
N ARG A 92 8.43 -11.53 1.26
CA ARG A 92 8.51 -10.09 0.95
C ARG A 92 8.73 -9.92 -0.55
N VAL A 93 7.93 -9.07 -1.19
CA VAL A 93 8.00 -8.78 -2.62
C VAL A 93 8.10 -7.28 -2.87
N ASP A 94 8.59 -6.91 -4.06
CA ASP A 94 8.47 -5.54 -4.54
C ASP A 94 7.02 -5.27 -4.96
N PRO A 95 6.32 -4.36 -4.30
CA PRO A 95 4.90 -4.11 -4.55
C PRO A 95 4.63 -3.35 -5.86
N SER A 96 5.66 -2.79 -6.49
CA SER A 96 5.55 -2.16 -7.82
C SER A 96 5.49 -3.19 -8.96
N THR A 97 5.98 -4.41 -8.73
CA THR A 97 6.03 -5.48 -9.74
C THR A 97 5.15 -6.69 -9.40
N ALA A 98 4.70 -6.81 -8.15
CA ALA A 98 3.83 -7.90 -7.70
C ALA A 98 2.49 -7.95 -8.44
N LYS A 99 2.22 -9.09 -9.08
CA LYS A 99 0.95 -9.37 -9.78
C LYS A 99 0.09 -10.32 -8.96
N GLY A 100 -1.22 -10.07 -8.94
CA GLY A 100 -2.18 -10.91 -8.22
C GLY A 100 -2.27 -10.61 -6.72
N PRO A 101 -2.77 -11.57 -5.92
CA PRO A 101 -3.03 -11.38 -4.50
C PRO A 101 -1.76 -11.05 -3.71
N ILE A 102 -1.82 -9.96 -2.94
CA ILE A 102 -0.77 -9.54 -2.01
C ILE A 102 -1.34 -9.39 -0.61
N ARG A 103 -0.48 -9.50 0.38
CA ARG A 103 -0.80 -9.26 1.79
C ARG A 103 0.05 -8.09 2.30
N ILE A 104 -0.54 -7.28 3.16
CA ILE A 104 0.05 -6.10 3.78
C ILE A 104 0.12 -6.39 5.28
N GLY A 105 1.29 -6.22 5.89
CA GLY A 105 1.48 -6.33 7.35
C GLY A 105 2.26 -5.13 7.88
N LEU A 106 2.28 -4.94 9.20
CA LEU A 106 3.15 -3.93 9.82
C LEU A 106 4.64 -4.31 9.62
N SER A 107 5.50 -3.30 9.49
CA SER A 107 6.95 -3.52 9.30
C SER A 107 7.68 -3.93 10.57
#